data_AF-A0A949DVM4-F1
#
_entry.id   AF-A0A949DVM4-F1
#
_cell.length_a   1.000
_cell.length_b   1.000
_cell.length_c   1.000
_cell.angle_alpha   90.00
_cell.angle_beta   90.00
_cell.angle_gamma   90.00
#
_symmetry.space_group_name_H-M   'P 1'
#
loop_
_entity.id
_entity.type
_entity.pdbx_description
1 polymer ?
#
loop_
_entity_poly.entity_id
_entity_poly.type
_entity_poly.pdbx_seq_one_letter_code
_entity_poly.pdbx_strand_id
1 'polypeptide(L)'
;MIIYDGCEEDYRGVIGQLFSHVSSENIVWISLGSFRFMPSLKSIIKKRFPDSKIIYGEFIQGLDGKMRYFKPLRIKLYQNIISHIRSIAPDVLIYFCMEDDEVWKKSLGFIPSECGGLPGMLDESAARHCGLNVVE
;
A
#
# COMPACT_ATOMS: atom_id res chain seq x y z
N MET A 1 -1.00 4.25 -4.83
CA MET A 1 -1.36 5.58 -4.29
C MET A 1 -0.44 6.65 -4.84
N ILE A 2 -0.99 7.84 -5.11
CA ILE A 2 -0.34 9.02 -5.67
C ILE A 2 -0.36 10.11 -4.58
N ILE A 3 0.76 10.82 -4.40
CA ILE A 3 0.86 11.93 -3.45
C ILE A 3 0.61 13.25 -4.19
N TYR A 4 -0.40 13.98 -3.74
CA TYR A 4 -0.76 15.33 -4.18
C TYR A 4 -1.50 16.06 -3.05
N ASP A 5 -1.65 17.38 -3.16
CA ASP A 5 -2.36 18.17 -2.16
C ASP A 5 -3.84 17.74 -2.08
N GLY A 6 -4.29 17.35 -0.89
CA GLY A 6 -5.65 16.82 -0.67
C GLY A 6 -5.79 15.29 -0.80
N CYS A 7 -4.74 14.57 -1.24
CA CYS A 7 -4.86 13.14 -1.49
C CYS A 7 -5.27 12.30 -0.27
N GLU A 8 -4.94 12.73 0.95
CA GLU A 8 -5.31 12.01 2.17
C GLU A 8 -6.84 11.97 2.35
N GLU A 9 -7.53 13.09 2.14
CA GLU A 9 -9.00 13.13 2.24
C GLU A 9 -9.66 12.36 1.10
N ASP A 10 -9.12 12.47 -0.11
CA ASP A 10 -9.63 11.71 -1.26
C ASP A 10 -9.50 10.20 -1.02
N TYR A 11 -8.38 9.75 -0.44
CA TYR A 11 -8.20 8.34 -0.08
C TYR A 11 -9.12 7.91 1.07
N ARG A 12 -9.40 8.77 2.05
CA ARG A 12 -10.45 8.47 3.05
C ARG A 12 -11.81 8.28 2.38
N GLY A 13 -12.15 9.14 1.42
CA GLY A 13 -13.36 8.99 0.60
C GLY A 13 -13.42 7.65 -0.14
N VAL A 14 -12.31 7.23 -0.75
CA VAL A 14 -12.20 5.92 -1.43
C VAL A 14 -12.38 4.76 -0.45
N ILE A 15 -11.77 4.83 0.73
CA ILE A 15 -11.87 3.79 1.76
C ILE A 15 -13.30 3.70 2.31
N GLY A 16 -13.95 4.84 2.53
CA GLY A 16 -15.36 4.90 2.92
C GLY A 16 -16.27 4.25 1.87
N GLN A 17 -16.04 4.53 0.58
CA GLN A 17 -16.77 3.89 -0.52
C GLN A 17 -16.48 2.39 -0.62
N LEU A 18 -15.24 1.95 -0.35
CA LEU A 18 -14.90 0.53 -0.34
C LEU A 18 -15.75 -0.22 0.69
N PHE A 19 -15.76 0.26 1.94
CA PHE A 19 -16.49 -0.39 3.03
C PHE A 19 -18.01 -0.17 3.00
N SER A 20 -18.51 0.80 2.22
CA SER A 20 -19.95 0.92 1.96
C SER A 20 -20.48 -0.11 0.97
N HIS A 21 -19.61 -0.73 0.16
CA HIS A 21 -20.00 -1.72 -0.86
C HIS A 21 -19.50 -3.13 -0.55
N VAL A 22 -18.43 -3.27 0.24
CA VAL A 22 -17.81 -4.55 0.56
C VAL A 22 -17.71 -4.68 2.08
N SER A 23 -18.38 -5.69 2.66
CA SER A 23 -18.20 -6.02 4.07
C SER A 23 -16.74 -6.37 4.34
N SER A 24 -16.19 -5.83 5.43
CA SER A 24 -14.81 -6.14 5.86
C SER A 24 -14.59 -7.63 6.11
N GLU A 25 -15.63 -8.36 6.51
CA GLU A 25 -15.59 -9.81 6.74
C GLU A 25 -15.38 -10.61 5.46
N ASN A 26 -15.58 -10.00 4.28
CA ASN A 26 -15.35 -10.62 2.98
C ASN A 26 -13.99 -10.24 2.38
N ILE A 27 -13.18 -9.44 3.09
CA ILE A 27 -11.89 -8.96 2.59
C ILE A 27 -10.77 -9.79 3.21
N VAL A 28 -10.21 -10.71 2.42
CA VAL A 28 -9.11 -11.57 2.86
C VAL A 28 -7.86 -10.76 3.22
N TRP A 29 -7.56 -9.70 2.46
CA TRP A 29 -6.50 -8.73 2.77
C TRP A 29 -6.62 -7.48 1.89
N ILE A 30 -5.92 -6.42 2.27
CA ILE A 30 -5.69 -5.22 1.47
C ILE A 30 -4.19 -5.05 1.24
N SER A 31 -3.78 -5.04 -0.04
CA SER A 31 -2.42 -4.68 -0.42
C SER A 31 -2.30 -3.17 -0.59
N LEU A 32 -1.36 -2.54 0.12
CA LEU A 32 -1.06 -1.12 -0.04
C LEU A 32 0.24 -0.92 -0.82
N GLY A 33 0.27 0.16 -1.60
CA GLY A 33 1.45 0.58 -2.34
C GLY A 33 1.32 1.98 -2.90
N SER A 34 2.46 2.65 -3.09
CA SER A 34 2.56 3.97 -3.72
C SER A 34 3.15 3.86 -5.13
N PHE A 35 2.97 4.91 -5.93
CA PHE A 35 3.41 4.94 -7.32
C PHE A 35 4.91 4.67 -7.44
N ARG A 36 5.25 3.66 -8.24
CA ARG A 36 6.60 3.21 -8.52
C ARG A 36 6.72 2.95 -10.01
N PHE A 37 7.77 3.45 -10.64
CA PHE A 37 7.90 3.37 -12.09
C PHE A 37 9.36 3.29 -12.57
N MET A 38 9.57 2.79 -13.78
CA MET A 38 10.92 2.74 -14.40
C MET A 38 11.41 4.16 -14.72
N PRO A 39 12.69 4.52 -14.49
CA PRO A 39 13.19 5.87 -14.74
C PRO A 39 12.89 6.41 -16.15
N SER A 40 12.98 5.55 -17.17
CA SER A 40 12.68 5.88 -18.57
C SER A 40 11.23 6.33 -18.80
N LEU A 41 10.27 5.89 -17.98
CA LEU A 41 8.87 6.27 -18.10
C LEU A 41 8.65 7.76 -17.86
N LYS A 42 9.52 8.43 -17.10
CA LYS A 42 9.44 9.88 -16.85
C LYS A 42 9.43 10.68 -18.14
N SER A 43 10.37 10.40 -19.05
CA SER A 43 10.48 11.10 -20.33
C SER A 43 9.32 10.78 -21.27
N ILE A 44 8.80 9.55 -21.22
CA ILE A 44 7.65 9.13 -22.02
C ILE A 44 6.38 9.88 -21.58
N ILE A 45 6.12 9.94 -20.27
CA ILE A 45 4.97 10.66 -19.72
C ILE A 45 5.09 12.15 -20.05
N LYS A 46 6.25 12.77 -19.83
CA LYS A 46 6.46 14.18 -20.17
C LYS A 46 6.14 14.51 -21.62
N LYS A 47 6.51 13.63 -22.56
CA LYS A 47 6.26 13.82 -24.00
C LYS A 47 4.79 13.60 -24.38
N ARG A 48 4.16 12.55 -23.85
CA ARG A 48 2.80 12.14 -24.24
C ARG A 48 1.69 12.89 -23.50
N PHE A 49 1.98 13.33 -22.28
CA PHE A 49 1.03 13.95 -21.36
C PHE A 49 1.68 15.18 -20.70
N PRO A 50 1.93 16.27 -21.46
CA PRO A 50 2.69 17.43 -21.00
C PRO A 50 2.07 18.10 -19.77
N ASP A 51 0.75 18.04 -19.60
CA ASP A 51 0.04 18.64 -18.47
C ASP A 51 0.02 17.73 -17.23
N SER A 52 0.47 16.48 -17.34
CA SER A 52 0.45 15.53 -16.23
C SER A 52 1.50 15.85 -15.18
N LYS A 53 1.06 15.98 -13.93
CA LYS A 53 1.95 16.25 -12.79
C LYS A 53 2.51 15.01 -12.11
N ILE A 54 2.08 13.81 -12.52
CA ILE A 54 2.30 12.53 -11.79
C ILE A 54 3.78 12.18 -11.59
N ILE A 55 4.66 12.64 -12.49
CA ILE A 55 6.10 12.35 -12.48
C ILE A 55 6.96 13.38 -11.73
N TYR A 56 6.34 14.43 -11.20
CA TYR A 56 7.03 15.57 -10.58
C TYR A 56 6.94 15.59 -9.06
N GLY A 57 6.42 14.53 -8.43
CA GLY A 57 6.59 14.33 -7.00
C GLY A 57 8.07 14.11 -6.62
N GLU A 58 8.33 14.10 -5.32
CA GLU A 58 9.66 13.83 -4.77
C GLU A 58 10.05 12.35 -4.94
N PHE A 59 10.54 11.99 -6.12
CA PHE A 59 10.96 10.63 -6.46
C PHE A 59 12.47 10.44 -6.29
N ILE A 60 12.85 9.31 -5.70
CA ILE A 60 14.22 8.79 -5.62
C ILE A 60 14.31 7.44 -6.35
N GLN A 61 15.49 7.11 -6.89
CA GLN A 61 15.73 5.78 -7.44
C GLN A 61 16.02 4.81 -6.30
N GLY A 62 15.19 3.77 -6.15
CA GLY A 62 15.40 2.72 -5.16
C GLY A 62 16.46 1.70 -5.60
N LEU A 63 16.85 0.81 -4.68
CA LEU A 63 17.81 -0.27 -4.94
C LEU A 63 17.36 -1.23 -6.05
N ASP A 64 16.05 -1.32 -6.26
CA ASP A 64 15.43 -2.09 -7.35
C ASP A 64 15.47 -1.39 -8.72
N GLY A 65 16.17 -0.26 -8.82
CA GLY A 65 16.34 0.53 -10.04
C GLY A 65 15.12 1.37 -10.45
N LYS A 66 14.00 1.29 -9.73
CA LYS A 66 12.77 2.04 -10.04
C LYS A 66 12.65 3.31 -9.20
N MET A 67 11.96 4.30 -9.76
CA MET A 67 11.60 5.54 -9.07
C MET A 67 10.49 5.26 -8.05
N ARG A 68 10.64 5.78 -6.83
CA ARG A 68 9.69 5.70 -5.72
C ARG A 68 9.61 7.04 -5.01
N TYR A 69 8.46 7.38 -4.43
CA TYR A 69 8.39 8.56 -3.57
C TYR A 69 9.41 8.49 -2.42
N PHE A 70 9.89 9.65 -1.99
CA PHE A 70 10.79 9.76 -0.86
C PHE A 70 10.22 9.03 0.37
N LYS A 71 11.05 8.23 1.04
CA LYS A 71 10.59 7.24 2.04
C LYS A 71 9.72 7.85 3.15
N PRO A 72 10.07 8.99 3.78
CA PRO A 72 9.21 9.63 4.78
C PRO A 72 7.82 9.99 4.29
N LEU A 73 7.67 10.43 3.03
CA LEU A 73 6.37 10.75 2.45
C LEU A 73 5.48 9.50 2.33
N ARG A 74 6.08 8.37 1.92
CA ARG A 74 5.37 7.09 1.82
C ARG A 74 4.91 6.60 3.18
N ILE A 75 5.78 6.63 4.19
CA ILE A 75 5.45 6.20 5.55
C ILE A 75 4.30 7.02 6.12
N LYS A 76 4.36 8.35 6.00
CA LYS A 76 3.28 9.25 6.47
C LYS A 76 1.96 8.91 5.79
N LEU A 77 1.95 8.78 4.47
CA LEU A 77 0.76 8.39 3.72
C LEU A 77 0.22 7.04 4.22
N TYR A 78 1.08 6.02 4.31
CA TYR A 78 0.67 4.69 4.74
C TYR A 78 0.07 4.70 6.15
N GLN A 79 0.68 5.38 7.11
CA GLN A 79 0.15 5.50 8.48
C GLN A 79 -1.26 6.10 8.49
N ASN A 80 -1.48 7.17 7.72
CA ASN A 80 -2.79 7.82 7.63
C ASN A 80 -3.85 6.89 7.02
N ILE A 81 -3.50 6.19 5.94
CA ILE A 81 -4.40 5.23 5.28
C ILE A 81 -4.69 4.02 6.16
N ILE A 82 -3.66 3.42 6.76
CA ILE A 82 -3.79 2.26 7.66
C ILE A 82 -4.65 2.63 8.87
N SER A 83 -4.44 3.79 9.48
CA SER A 83 -5.24 4.26 10.61
C SER A 83 -6.72 4.37 10.23
N HIS A 84 -7.02 4.92 9.05
CA HIS A 84 -8.40 5.04 8.61
C HIS A 84 -9.05 3.70 8.28
N ILE A 85 -8.35 2.79 7.58
CA ILE A 85 -8.83 1.43 7.34
C ILE A 85 -9.12 0.73 8.67
N ARG A 86 -8.18 0.75 9.61
CA ARG A 86 -8.34 0.10 10.92
C ARG A 86 -9.46 0.69 11.78
N SER A 87 -9.84 1.96 11.56
CA SER A 87 -10.98 2.57 12.24
C SER A 87 -12.33 1.99 11.80
N ILE A 88 -12.40 1.39 10.61
CA ILE A 88 -13.61 0.80 10.03
C ILE A 88 -13.54 -0.74 10.09
N ALA A 89 -12.38 -1.31 9.79
CA ALA A 89 -12.14 -2.74 9.67
C ALA A 89 -10.84 -3.12 10.42
N PRO A 90 -10.91 -3.24 11.76
CA PRO A 90 -9.72 -3.43 12.60
C PRO A 90 -8.97 -4.75 12.32
N ASP A 91 -9.70 -5.79 11.90
CA ASP A 91 -9.15 -7.15 11.73
C ASP A 91 -8.71 -7.48 10.30
N VAL A 92 -8.95 -6.59 9.34
CA VAL A 92 -8.53 -6.81 7.94
C VAL A 92 -7.01 -6.81 7.86
N LEU A 93 -6.46 -7.88 7.28
CA LEU A 93 -5.02 -7.98 7.05
C LEU A 93 -4.58 -6.92 6.04
N ILE A 94 -3.60 -6.11 6.43
CA ILE A 94 -2.96 -5.12 5.55
C ILE A 94 -1.51 -5.54 5.32
N TYR A 95 -1.07 -5.51 4.06
CA TYR A 95 0.31 -5.80 3.71
C TYR A 95 0.87 -4.85 2.64
N PHE A 96 2.19 -4.80 2.51
CA PHE A 96 2.88 -4.13 1.41
C PHE A 96 3.55 -5.15 0.48
N CYS A 97 3.32 -5.04 -0.82
CA CYS A 97 3.93 -5.97 -1.78
C CYS A 97 5.40 -5.66 -2.08
N MET A 98 5.80 -4.38 -2.04
CA MET A 98 7.11 -3.94 -2.53
C MET A 98 7.82 -2.98 -1.58
N GLU A 99 7.47 -2.99 -0.29
CA GLU A 99 8.10 -2.13 0.72
C GLU A 99 9.14 -2.88 1.54
N ASP A 100 10.14 -2.13 2.02
CA ASP A 100 11.20 -2.66 2.87
C ASP A 100 10.79 -2.73 4.34
N ASP A 101 11.55 -3.49 5.14
CA ASP A 101 11.32 -3.73 6.56
C ASP A 101 11.19 -2.44 7.39
N GLU A 102 11.90 -1.37 7.02
CA GLU A 102 11.79 -0.09 7.73
C GLU A 102 10.41 0.53 7.52
N VAL A 103 9.91 0.52 6.29
CA VAL A 103 8.56 1.03 5.97
C VAL A 103 7.49 0.16 6.62
N TRP A 104 7.67 -1.16 6.62
CA TRP A 104 6.81 -2.10 7.35
C TRP A 104 6.76 -1.77 8.84
N LYS A 105 7.92 -1.73 9.52
CA LYS A 105 7.99 -1.48 10.96
C LYS A 105 7.39 -0.13 11.34
N LYS A 106 7.69 0.92 10.58
CA LYS A 106 7.18 2.28 10.86
C LYS A 106 5.70 2.47 10.55
N SER A 107 5.14 1.73 9.59
CA SER A 107 3.74 1.93 9.16
C SER A 107 2.77 0.95 9.83
N LEU A 108 3.19 -0.30 10.05
CA LEU A 108 2.35 -1.38 10.58
C LEU A 108 2.77 -1.86 11.97
N GLY A 109 3.99 -1.54 12.44
CA GLY A 109 4.51 -1.91 13.75
C GLY A 109 5.29 -3.22 13.79
N PHE A 110 5.32 -3.96 12.69
CA PHE A 110 6.00 -5.26 12.57
C PHE A 110 6.64 -5.40 11.18
N ILE A 111 7.47 -6.42 11.00
CA ILE A 111 7.98 -6.85 9.70
C ILE A 111 7.49 -8.27 9.37
N PRO A 112 7.35 -8.66 8.09
CA PRO A 112 6.74 -9.94 7.75
C PRO A 112 7.43 -11.14 8.38
N SER A 113 8.75 -11.13 8.53
CA SER A 113 9.53 -12.21 9.15
C SER A 113 9.21 -12.44 10.64
N GLU A 114 8.66 -11.45 11.34
CA GLU A 114 8.14 -11.60 12.71
C GLU A 114 6.81 -12.38 12.75
N CYS A 115 6.16 -12.58 11.59
CA CYS A 115 4.82 -13.18 11.45
C CYS A 115 4.79 -14.33 10.42
N GLY A 116 5.83 -15.18 10.38
CA GLY A 116 5.89 -16.32 9.45
C GLY A 116 6.21 -15.95 7.99
N GLY A 117 6.61 -14.70 7.74
CA GLY A 117 6.85 -14.17 6.40
C GLY A 117 5.56 -13.73 5.70
N LEU A 118 5.71 -12.97 4.61
CA LEU A 118 4.54 -12.51 3.85
C LEU A 118 3.68 -13.68 3.33
N PRO A 119 4.23 -14.80 2.81
CA PRO A 119 3.42 -15.95 2.42
C PRO A 119 2.58 -16.50 3.58
N GLY A 120 3.19 -16.75 4.74
CA GLY A 120 2.48 -17.26 5.92
C GLY A 120 1.33 -16.35 6.36
N MET A 121 1.58 -15.03 6.42
CA MET A 121 0.52 -14.06 6.73
C MET A 121 -0.67 -14.13 5.77
N LEU A 122 -0.40 -14.26 4.46
CA LEU A 122 -1.45 -14.32 3.44
C LEU A 122 -2.20 -15.66 3.48
N ASP A 123 -1.48 -16.76 3.66
CA ASP A 123 -2.06 -18.11 3.77
C ASP A 123 -2.96 -18.23 5.00
N GLU A 124 -2.53 -17.73 6.16
CA GLU A 124 -3.35 -17.68 7.38
C GLU A 124 -4.63 -16.85 7.18
N SER A 125 -4.53 -15.71 6.49
CA SER A 125 -5.71 -14.89 6.20
C SER A 125 -6.65 -15.57 5.22
N ALA A 126 -6.13 -16.21 4.17
CA ALA A 126 -6.92 -17.02 3.23
C ALA A 126 -7.61 -18.18 3.94
N ALA A 127 -6.92 -18.90 4.82
CA ALA A 127 -7.51 -20.00 5.58
C ALA A 127 -8.69 -19.54 6.44
N ARG A 128 -8.54 -18.43 7.17
CA ARG A 128 -9.61 -17.86 8.00
C ARG A 128 -10.87 -17.50 7.22
N HIS A 129 -10.72 -16.94 6.02
CA HIS A 129 -11.85 -16.43 5.24
C HIS A 129 -12.45 -17.45 4.27
N CYS A 130 -11.63 -18.37 3.74
CA CYS A 130 -12.02 -19.27 2.66
C CYS A 130 -12.25 -20.71 3.12
N GLY A 131 -12.12 -21.00 4.42
CA GLY A 131 -12.29 -22.35 4.96
C GLY A 131 -11.22 -23.34 4.46
N LEU A 132 -10.00 -22.85 4.25
CA LEU A 132 -8.87 -23.66 3.80
C LEU A 132 -8.08 -24.19 4.99
N ASN A 133 -7.45 -25.35 4.83
CA ASN A 133 -6.45 -25.83 5.77
C ASN A 133 -5.10 -25.19 5.44
N VAL A 134 -4.45 -24.55 6.41
CA VAL A 134 -3.06 -24.11 6.27
C VAL A 134 -2.18 -25.36 6.24
N VAL A 135 -1.43 -25.57 5.17
CA VAL A 135 -0.42 -26.64 5.10
C VAL A 135 0.88 -26.07 5.66
N GLU A 136 1.39 -26.69 6.73
CA GLU A 136 2.68 -26.35 7.35
C GLU A 136 3.88 -26.52 6.40
#